data_AF-A0A2Z4UJQ3-F1
#
_entry.id   AF-A0A2Z4UJQ3-F1
#
_cell.length_a   1.000
_cell.length_b   1.000
_cell.length_c   1.000
_cell.angle_alpha   90.00
_cell.angle_beta   90.00
_cell.angle_gamma   90.00
#
_symmetry.space_group_name_H-M   'P 1'
#
loop_
_entity.id
_entity.type
_entity.pdbx_description
1 polymer ?
#
loop_
_entity_poly.entity_id
_entity_poly.type
_entity_poly.pdbx_seq_one_letter_code
_entity_poly.pdbx_strand_id
1 'polypeptide(L)' 'MNTPKLRHQNNLSVTLYLPIFRERLKKLKARGKSNSDEAVQLRRSLEIADRCTNDREIEQERPFVGLVAD' A
#
# COMPACT_ATOMS: atom_id res chain seq x y z
N MET A 1 -16.58 0.11 -22.27
CA MET A 1 -16.74 0.98 -21.08
C MET A 1 -15.43 0.99 -20.31
N ASN A 2 -14.73 2.12 -20.28
CA ASN A 2 -13.44 2.29 -19.61
C ASN A 2 -13.67 2.60 -18.12
N THR A 3 -13.33 1.68 -17.22
CA THR A 3 -13.28 1.95 -15.77
C THR A 3 -11.87 1.76 -15.17
N PRO A 4 -10.88 2.59 -15.54
CA PRO A 4 -9.59 2.62 -14.84
C PRO A 4 -9.65 3.33 -13.48
N LYS A 5 -10.74 4.04 -13.15
CA LYS A 5 -10.81 4.92 -11.95
C LYS A 5 -10.98 4.19 -10.61
N LEU A 6 -11.55 2.98 -10.59
CA LEU A 6 -11.81 2.23 -9.35
C LEU A 6 -10.53 1.71 -8.67
N ARG A 7 -9.52 1.32 -9.45
CA ARG A 7 -8.23 0.86 -8.89
C ARG A 7 -7.47 1.98 -8.18
N HIS A 8 -7.58 3.23 -8.65
CA HIS A 8 -6.79 4.32 -8.09
C HIS A 8 -7.33 4.79 -6.72
N GLN A 9 -8.65 4.83 -6.55
CA GLN A 9 -9.29 5.22 -5.28
C GLN A 9 -9.05 4.21 -4.14
N ASN A 10 -9.06 2.90 -4.44
CA ASN A 10 -8.76 1.86 -3.46
C ASN A 10 -7.31 1.90 -2.95
N ASN A 11 -6.38 2.39 -3.76
CA ASN A 11 -4.98 2.51 -3.35
C ASN A 11 -4.75 3.71 -2.42
N LEU A 12 -5.52 4.80 -2.57
CA LEU A 12 -5.48 5.97 -1.70
C LEU A 12 -6.10 5.71 -0.31
N SER A 13 -7.16 4.90 -0.25
CA SER A 13 -7.76 4.53 1.04
C SER A 13 -6.84 3.63 1.86
N VAL A 14 -6.17 2.64 1.25
CA VAL A 14 -5.23 1.75 1.94
C VAL A 14 -4.02 2.50 2.49
N THR A 15 -3.47 3.48 1.75
CA THR A 15 -2.31 4.27 2.20
C THR A 15 -2.62 5.14 3.43
N LEU A 16 -3.85 5.65 3.56
CA LEU A 16 -4.26 6.46 4.70
C LEU A 16 -4.23 5.69 6.02
N TYR A 17 -4.50 4.39 6.00
CA TYR A 17 -4.56 3.57 7.22
C TYR A 17 -3.20 2.96 7.63
N LEU A 18 -2.17 3.01 6.78
CA LEU A 18 -0.86 2.44 7.10
C LEU A 18 -0.22 3.00 8.38
N PRO A 19 -0.26 4.32 8.67
CA PRO A 19 0.25 4.85 9.93
C PRO A 19 -0.47 4.24 11.14
N ILE A 20 -1.78 4.06 11.05
CA ILE A 20 -2.62 3.48 12.11
C ILE A 20 -2.25 2.00 12.32
N PHE A 21 -2.04 1.25 11.24
CA PHE A 21 -1.64 -0.17 11.30
C PHE A 21 -0.26 -0.34 11.95
N ARG A 22 0.71 0.53 11.60
CA ARG A 22 2.04 0.54 12.20
C ARG A 22 1.99 0.86 13.70
N GLU A 23 1.18 1.85 14.10
CA GLU A 23 1.00 2.20 15.51
C GLU A 23 0.34 1.05 16.29
N ARG A 24 -0.69 0.42 15.72
CA ARG A 24 -1.40 -0.70 16.34
C ARG A 24 -0.48 -1.90 16.55
N LEU A 25 0.35 -2.23 15.57
CA LEU A 25 1.35 -3.30 15.69
C LEU A 25 2.39 -2.99 16.78
N LYS A 26 2.84 -1.74 16.90
CA LYS A 26 3.75 -1.30 17.99
C LYS A 26 3.12 -1.51 19.37
N LYS A 27 1.84 -1.15 19.53
CA LYS A 27 1.08 -1.36 20.78
C LYS A 27 0.91 -2.85 21.11
N LEU A 28 0.64 -3.69 20.12
CA LEU A 28 0.56 -5.15 20.31
C LEU A 28 1.90 -5.74 20.76
N LYS A 29 3.01 -5.31 20.14
CA LYS A 29 4.35 -5.74 20.53
C LYS A 29 4.68 -5.33 21.97
N ALA A 30 4.38 -4.09 22.35
CA ALA A 30 4.61 -3.58 23.71
C ALA A 30 3.82 -4.36 24.79
N ARG A 31 2.69 -4.97 24.42
CA ARG A 31 1.85 -5.80 25.30
C ARG A 31 2.21 -7.29 25.28
N GLY A 32 3.31 -7.68 24.62
CA GLY A 32 3.69 -9.08 24.45
C GLY A 32 2.77 -9.88 23.51
N LYS A 33 1.90 -9.20 22.75
CA LYS A 33 0.93 -9.81 21.82
C LYS A 33 1.42 -9.79 20.38
N SER A 34 2.73 -9.88 20.15
CA SER A 34 3.31 -9.86 18.80
C SER A 34 2.84 -11.03 17.93
N ASN A 35 2.43 -12.14 18.55
CA ASN A 35 1.98 -13.36 17.89
C ASN A 35 0.44 -13.51 17.87
N SER A 36 -0.31 -12.48 18.27
CA SER A 36 -1.77 -12.52 18.12
C SER A 36 -2.17 -12.56 16.65
N ASP A 37 -3.34 -13.12 16.38
CA ASP A 37 -3.90 -13.15 15.03
C ASP A 37 -4.00 -11.74 14.42
N GLU A 38 -4.43 -10.75 15.22
CA GLU A 38 -4.43 -9.32 14.86
C GLU A 38 -3.04 -8.84 14.39
N ALA A 39 -1.97 -9.19 15.12
CA ALA A 39 -0.61 -8.80 14.76
C ALA A 39 -0.10 -9.48 13.49
N VAL A 40 -0.57 -10.70 13.19
CA VAL A 40 -0.25 -11.41 11.95
C VAL A 40 -0.96 -10.75 10.77
N GLN A 41 -2.25 -10.44 10.90
CA GLN A 41 -3.02 -9.78 9.86
C GLN A 41 -2.49 -8.38 9.54
N LEU A 42 -2.11 -7.61 10.56
CA LEU A 42 -1.50 -6.28 10.37
C LEU A 42 -0.16 -6.36 9.63
N ARG A 43 0.69 -7.35 9.95
CA ARG A 43 1.97 -7.56 9.24
C ARG A 43 1.75 -7.89 7.77
N ARG A 44 0.80 -8.79 7.45
CA ARG A 44 0.45 -9.11 6.06
C ARG A 44 -0.07 -7.90 5.31
N SER A 45 -0.92 -7.10 5.95
CA SER A 45 -1.49 -5.89 5.34
C SER A 45 -0.42 -4.85 5.02
N LEU A 46 0.56 -4.67 5.91
CA LEU A 46 1.70 -3.78 5.68
C LEU A 46 2.62 -4.32 4.58
N GLU A 47 2.89 -5.63 4.54
CA GLU A 47 3.71 -6.24 3.48
C GLU A 47 3.07 -6.07 2.10
N ILE A 48 1.75 -6.26 1.98
CA ILE A 48 1.03 -6.05 0.72
C ILE A 48 1.12 -4.58 0.31
N ALA A 49 0.93 -3.65 1.24
CA ALA A 49 1.02 -2.22 0.96
C ALA A 49 2.42 -1.82 0.49
N ASP A 50 3.47 -2.31 1.17
CA ASP A 50 4.86 -2.06 0.80
C ASP A 50 5.19 -2.64 -0.59
N ARG A 51 4.64 -3.82 -0.96
CA ARG A 51 4.78 -4.36 -2.34
C ARG A 51 4.06 -3.49 -3.37
N CYS A 52 2.84 -3.04 -3.08
CA CYS A 52 2.08 -2.19 -3.99
C CYS A 52 2.72 -0.81 -4.22
N THR A 53 3.47 -0.27 -3.25
CA THR A 53 4.26 0.95 -3.46
C THR A 53 5.47 0.72 -4.36
N ASN A 54 6.14 -0.44 -4.25
CA ASN A 54 7.31 -0.77 -5.07
C ASN A 54 6.93 -1.08 -6.53
N ASP A 55 5.83 -1.81 -6.77
CA ASP A 55 5.33 -2.06 -8.15
C ASP A 55 4.90 -0.76 -8.86
N ARG A 56 4.48 0.26 -8.10
CA ARG A 56 4.13 1.59 -8.63
C ARG A 56 5.33 2.46 -8.99
N GLU A 57 6.52 2.18 -8.48
CA GLU A 57 7.76 2.83 -8.96
C GLU A 57 8.18 2.24 -10.31
N ILE A 58 8.02 0.93 -10.50
CA ILE A 58 8.32 0.24 -11.77
C ILE A 58 7.37 0.68 -12.89
N GLU A 59 6.09 0.96 -12.60
CA GLU A 59 5.16 1.52 -13.60
C GLU A 59 5.29 3.04 -13.82
N GLN A 60 5.93 3.78 -12.90
CA GLN A 60 6.18 5.23 -13.06
C GLN A 60 7.49 5.56 -13.79
N GLU A 61 8.45 4.63 -13.89
CA GLU A 61 9.63 4.77 -14.75
C GLU A 61 9.36 4.53 -16.25
N ARG A 62 8.13 4.75 -16.72
CA ARG A 62 7.94 5.12 -18.13
C ARG A 62 7.99 6.64 -18.19
N PRO A 63 9.12 7.26 -18.58
CA PRO A 63 9.11 8.68 -18.87
C PRO A 63 8.05 8.88 -19.94
N PHE A 64 7.03 9.68 -19.62
CA PHE A 64 6.13 10.24 -20.61
C PHE A 64 6.95 11.20 -21.46
N VAL A 65 7.80 10.67 -22.34
CA VAL A 65 8.42 11.44 -23.41
C VAL A 65 7.33 11.57 -24.46
N GLY A 66 6.67 12.72 -24.45
CA GLY A 66 5.85 13.12 -25.57
C GLY A 66 6.68 13.08 -26.84
N LEU A 67 6.18 12.39 -27.85
CA LEU A 67 6.53 12.70 -29.23
C LEU A 67 5.22 12.96 -29.97
N VAL A 68 4.83 14.23 -29.93
CA VAL A 68 4.10 14.84 -31.04
C VAL A 68 5.01 14.66 -32.26
N ALA A 69 4.53 13.95 -33.26
CA ALA A 69 5.10 13.98 -34.60
C ALA A 69 3.93 14.13 -35.58
N ASP A 70 4.10 15.13 -36.44
CA ASP A 70 3.24 15.73 -37.48
C ASP A 70 2.30 14.76 -38.22
#